data_AF-A0A357FLK9-F1
#
_entry.id   AF-A0A357FLK9-F1
#
_cell.length_a   1.000
_cell.length_b   1.000
_cell.length_c   1.000
_cell.angle_alpha   90.00
_cell.angle_beta   90.00
_cell.angle_gamma   90.00
#
_symmetry.space_group_name_H-M   'P 1'
#
loop_
_entity.id
_entity.type
_entity.pdbx_description
1 polymer ?
#
loop_
_entity_poly.entity_id
_entity_poly.type
_entity_poly.pdbx_seq_one_letter_code
_entity_poly.pdbx_strand_id
1 'polypeptide(L)'
;FPDGHISKWVDVLDKVETVEANTFVPGHGPVGGKEEFGEAKDLLKLLHNEIRAAFDDGKSEEQAAKDVNVGKFSVFANQDRIPQVVDMAYKAYRGELD
;
A
#
# COMPACT_ATOMS: atom_id res chain seq x y z
N PHE A 1 -5.13 6.88 -10.07
CA PHE A 1 -5.36 7.37 -8.71
C PHE A 1 -4.20 8.28 -8.33
N PRO A 2 -4.22 9.54 -8.77
CA PRO A 2 -3.11 10.47 -8.54
C PRO A 2 -2.97 10.94 -7.07
N ASP A 3 -3.89 10.56 -6.17
CA ASP A 3 -3.97 11.10 -4.80
C ASP A 3 -3.83 9.99 -3.72
N GLY A 4 -3.06 8.93 -3.98
CA GLY A 4 -2.90 7.82 -3.05
C GLY A 4 -2.05 8.20 -1.83
N HIS A 5 -2.57 8.04 -0.62
CA HIS A 5 -1.83 8.31 0.62
C HIS A 5 -1.65 7.01 1.42
N ILE A 6 -0.53 6.32 1.17
CA ILE A 6 -0.35 4.94 1.64
C ILE A 6 -0.43 4.79 3.16
N SER A 7 0.11 5.73 3.95
CA SER A 7 -0.01 5.67 5.41
C SER A 7 -1.46 5.85 5.89
N LYS A 8 -2.22 6.81 5.34
CA LYS A 8 -3.65 6.96 5.63
C LYS A 8 -4.44 5.70 5.24
N TRP A 9 -4.08 5.01 4.16
CA TRP A 9 -4.72 3.74 3.78
C TRP A 9 -4.44 2.63 4.80
N VAL A 10 -3.19 2.49 5.26
CA VAL A 10 -2.84 1.53 6.32
C VAL A 10 -3.64 1.82 7.60
N ASP A 11 -3.74 3.08 8.01
CA ASP A 11 -4.52 3.49 9.19
C ASP A 11 -6.01 3.16 9.04
N VAL A 12 -6.58 3.38 7.86
CA VAL A 12 -7.98 3.06 7.57
C VAL A 12 -8.21 1.55 7.61
N LEU A 13 -7.30 0.74 7.05
CA LEU A 13 -7.41 -0.72 7.12
C LEU A 13 -7.32 -1.24 8.56
N ASP A 14 -6.47 -0.65 9.40
CA ASP A 14 -6.44 -0.99 10.83
C ASP A 14 -7.76 -0.67 11.54
N LYS A 15 -8.43 0.44 11.17
CA LYS A 15 -9.78 0.77 11.68
C LYS A 15 -10.85 -0.17 11.15
N VAL A 16 -10.82 -0.51 9.86
CA VAL A 16 -11.79 -1.41 9.24
C VAL A 16 -11.72 -2.80 9.85
N GLU A 17 -10.53 -3.28 10.25
CA GLU A 17 -10.37 -4.57 10.93
C GLU A 17 -11.11 -4.65 12.27
N THR A 18 -11.39 -3.51 12.92
CA THR A 18 -12.18 -3.47 14.16
C THR A 18 -13.68 -3.66 13.92
N VAL A 19 -14.14 -3.58 12.67
CA VAL A 19 -15.51 -3.89 12.29
C VAL A 19 -15.63 -5.40 12.18
N GLU A 20 -16.53 -6.01 12.97
CA GLU A 20 -16.79 -7.46 12.96
C GLU A 20 -17.57 -7.89 11.70
N ALA A 21 -16.99 -7.67 10.52
CA ALA A 21 -17.54 -8.07 9.23
C ALA A 21 -17.05 -9.45 8.81
N ASN A 22 -17.95 -10.23 8.19
CA ASN A 22 -17.59 -11.52 7.55
C ASN A 22 -17.54 -11.41 6.02
N THR A 23 -18.00 -10.30 5.45
CA THR A 23 -18.06 -10.08 4.01
C THR A 23 -17.59 -8.67 3.68
N PHE A 24 -16.65 -8.58 2.74
CA PHE A 24 -16.07 -7.34 2.24
C PHE A 24 -16.39 -7.24 0.74
N VAL A 25 -17.12 -6.19 0.37
CA VAL A 25 -17.48 -5.91 -1.02
C VAL A 25 -16.59 -4.78 -1.53
N PRO A 26 -15.56 -5.07 -2.34
CA PRO A 26 -14.66 -4.03 -2.84
C PRO A 26 -15.32 -3.24 -3.97
N GLY A 27 -14.76 -2.06 -4.27
CA GLY A 27 -15.18 -1.29 -5.45
C GLY A 27 -14.85 -1.99 -6.78
N HIS A 28 -13.80 -2.82 -6.80
CA HIS A 28 -13.39 -3.66 -7.93
C HIS A 28 -12.88 -5.02 -7.44
N GLY A 29 -13.07 -6.05 -8.26
CA GLY A 29 -12.66 -7.42 -7.93
C GLY A 29 -13.80 -8.23 -7.29
N PRO A 30 -13.52 -9.50 -6.91
CA PRO A 30 -14.51 -10.38 -6.31
C PRO A 30 -14.86 -9.96 -4.87
N VAL A 31 -16.06 -10.32 -4.42
CA VAL A 31 -16.44 -10.23 -3.00
C VAL A 31 -15.56 -11.20 -2.20
N GLY A 32 -15.02 -10.72 -1.08
CA GLY A 32 -14.13 -11.49 -0.22
C GLY A 32 -14.60 -11.54 1.23
N GLY A 33 -13.87 -12.29 2.04
CA GLY A 33 -14.02 -12.38 3.49
C GLY A 33 -12.82 -11.77 4.23
N LYS A 34 -12.63 -12.22 5.47
CA LYS A 34 -11.54 -11.73 6.34
C LYS A 34 -10.15 -12.08 5.80
N GLU A 35 -10.02 -13.21 5.09
CA GLU A 35 -8.75 -13.66 4.53
C GLU A 35 -8.27 -12.71 3.42
N GLU A 36 -9.11 -12.43 2.43
CA GLU A 36 -8.78 -11.52 1.33
C GLU A 36 -8.54 -10.09 1.83
N PHE A 37 -9.29 -9.65 2.85
CA PHE A 37 -9.04 -8.38 3.52
C PHE A 37 -7.66 -8.35 4.20
N GLY A 38 -7.30 -9.43 4.89
CA GLY A 38 -5.98 -9.60 5.52
C GLY A 38 -4.85 -9.54 4.51
N GLU A 39 -4.97 -10.22 3.37
CA GLU A 39 -3.96 -10.18 2.30
C GLU A 39 -3.78 -8.78 1.71
N ALA A 40 -4.89 -8.06 1.45
CA ALA A 40 -4.83 -6.69 0.95
C ALA A 40 -4.15 -5.75 1.96
N LYS A 41 -4.45 -5.93 3.26
CA LYS A 41 -3.84 -5.17 4.34
C LYS A 41 -2.36 -5.46 4.47
N ASP A 42 -1.96 -6.73 4.44
CA ASP A 42 -0.56 -7.14 4.53
C ASP A 42 0.28 -6.60 3.37
N LEU A 43 -0.26 -6.62 2.14
CA LEU A 43 0.41 -6.03 0.98
C LEU A 43 0.63 -4.52 1.16
N LEU A 44 -0.40 -3.78 1.57
CA LEU A 44 -0.27 -2.32 1.76
C LEU A 44 0.69 -1.97 2.91
N LYS A 45 0.70 -2.75 3.99
CA LYS A 45 1.68 -2.61 5.07
C LYS A 45 3.11 -2.90 4.59
N LEU A 46 3.31 -3.96 3.82
CA LEU A 46 4.61 -4.30 3.26
C LEU A 46 5.12 -3.19 2.34
N LEU A 47 4.28 -2.71 1.42
CA LEU A 47 4.61 -1.58 0.55
C LEU A 47 4.96 -0.33 1.36
N HIS A 48 4.15 0.02 2.38
CA HIS A 48 4.45 1.17 3.22
C HIS A 48 5.81 1.04 3.89
N ASN A 49 6.10 -0.12 4.49
CA ASN A 49 7.35 -0.36 5.22
C ASN A 49 8.58 -0.31 4.31
N GLU A 50 8.55 -0.99 3.16
CA GLU A 50 9.67 -1.00 2.20
C GLU A 50 9.97 0.41 1.67
N ILE A 51 8.92 1.14 1.28
CA ILE A 51 9.06 2.51 0.75
C ILE A 51 9.51 3.47 1.86
N ARG A 52 8.99 3.30 3.08
CA ARG A 52 9.35 4.13 4.21
C ARG A 52 10.81 3.93 4.61
N ALA A 53 11.28 2.69 4.64
CA ALA A 53 12.69 2.38 4.89
C ALA A 53 13.60 3.03 3.83
N ALA A 54 13.25 2.93 2.55
CA ALA A 54 14.01 3.58 1.48
C ALA A 54 14.03 5.12 1.61
N PHE A 55 12.91 5.71 2.02
CA PHE A 55 12.80 7.16 2.28
C PHE A 55 13.69 7.58 3.46
N ASP A 56 13.60 6.86 4.59
CA ASP A 56 14.37 7.16 5.80
C ASP A 56 15.88 6.96 5.57
N ASP A 57 16.28 6.06 4.65
CA ASP A 57 17.65 5.87 4.17
C ASP A 57 18.12 6.96 3.16
N GLY A 58 17.24 7.90 2.79
CA GLY A 58 17.55 9.00 1.88
C GLY A 58 17.67 8.59 0.40
N LYS A 59 17.12 7.45 0.00
CA LYS A 59 17.09 7.02 -1.41
C LYS A 59 16.15 7.90 -2.22
N SER A 60 16.44 8.07 -3.51
CA SER A 60 15.51 8.71 -4.45
C SER A 60 14.29 7.82 -4.73
N GLU A 61 13.20 8.43 -5.21
CA GLU A 61 11.99 7.74 -5.67
C GLU A 61 12.31 6.65 -6.70
N GLU A 62 13.20 6.94 -7.66
CA GLU A 62 13.61 5.98 -8.69
C GLU A 62 14.33 4.76 -8.09
N GLN A 63 15.22 4.99 -7.12
CA GLN A 63 15.94 3.91 -6.46
C GLN A 63 14.99 3.07 -5.60
N ALA A 64 14.12 3.73 -4.81
CA ALA A 64 13.12 3.05 -4.02
C ALA A 64 12.19 2.19 -4.88
N ALA A 65 11.71 2.70 -6.01
CA ALA A 65 10.85 1.95 -6.93
C ALA A 65 11.49 0.69 -7.51
N LYS A 66 12.82 0.67 -7.68
CA LYS A 66 13.55 -0.53 -8.11
C LYS A 66 13.78 -1.53 -6.98
N ASP A 67 13.93 -1.03 -5.75
CA ASP A 67 14.30 -1.84 -4.58
C ASP A 67 13.09 -2.45 -3.85
N VAL A 68 11.90 -1.85 -3.97
CA VAL A 68 10.68 -2.32 -3.29
C VAL A 68 10.42 -3.80 -3.58
N ASN A 69 10.40 -4.61 -2.54
CA ASN A 69 10.15 -6.03 -2.63
C ASN A 69 8.83 -6.42 -1.95
N VAL A 70 7.83 -6.76 -2.77
CA VAL A 70 6.51 -7.20 -2.27
C VAL A 70 6.42 -8.71 -1.97
N GLY A 71 7.53 -9.44 -2.09
CA GLY A 71 7.63 -10.85 -1.71
C GLY A 71 6.57 -11.74 -2.38
N LYS A 72 5.81 -12.48 -1.55
CA LYS A 72 4.75 -13.40 -2.01
C LYS A 72 3.66 -12.72 -2.85
N PHE A 73 3.48 -11.41 -2.68
CA PHE A 73 2.47 -10.62 -3.40
C PHE A 73 2.92 -10.18 -4.80
N SER A 74 4.12 -10.57 -5.24
CA SER A 74 4.60 -10.31 -6.61
C SER A 74 3.70 -10.91 -7.70
N VAL A 75 2.89 -11.91 -7.36
CA VAL A 75 1.90 -12.52 -8.27
C VAL A 75 0.61 -11.72 -8.39
N PHE A 76 0.41 -10.69 -7.55
CA PHE A 76 -0.80 -9.86 -7.59
C PHE A 76 -0.76 -8.94 -8.80
N ALA A 77 -1.94 -8.54 -9.29
CA ALA A 77 -2.04 -7.63 -10.43
C ALA A 77 -1.48 -6.22 -10.12
N ASN A 78 -1.21 -5.46 -11.18
CA ASN A 78 -0.79 -4.05 -11.12
C ASN A 78 0.58 -3.77 -10.47
N GLN A 79 1.54 -4.71 -10.56
CA GLN A 79 2.91 -4.48 -10.10
C GLN A 79 3.60 -3.30 -10.81
N ASP A 80 3.17 -3.00 -12.05
CA ASP A 80 3.60 -1.84 -12.83
C ASP A 80 3.29 -0.49 -12.16
N ARG A 81 2.42 -0.47 -11.14
CA ARG A 81 2.06 0.74 -10.39
C ARG A 81 2.99 1.07 -9.23
N ILE A 82 3.93 0.18 -8.87
CA ILE A 82 4.87 0.43 -7.75
C ILE A 82 5.58 1.79 -7.88
N PRO A 83 6.11 2.22 -9.04
CA PRO A 83 6.75 3.52 -9.17
C PRO A 83 5.81 4.70 -8.84
N GLN A 84 4.53 4.60 -9.22
CA GLN A 84 3.54 5.62 -8.89
C GLN A 84 3.22 5.62 -7.39
N VAL A 85 3.12 4.44 -6.76
CA VAL A 85 2.90 4.33 -5.31
C VAL A 85 4.06 4.94 -4.53
N VAL A 86 5.30 4.74 -5.00
CA VAL A 86 6.51 5.33 -4.41
C VAL A 86 6.50 6.85 -4.51
N ASP A 87 6.25 7.42 -5.70
CA ASP A 87 6.16 8.88 -5.88
C ASP A 87 5.16 9.53 -4.92
N MET A 88 3.97 8.93 -4.81
CA MET A 88 2.95 9.44 -3.91
C MET A 88 3.29 9.25 -2.43
N ALA A 89 3.90 8.12 -2.06
CA ALA A 89 4.37 7.90 -0.70
C ALA A 89 5.44 8.92 -0.29
N TYR A 90 6.38 9.22 -1.17
CA TYR A 90 7.42 10.22 -0.93
C TYR A 90 6.82 11.63 -0.74
N LYS A 91 5.88 12.03 -1.59
CA LYS A 91 5.11 13.28 -1.41
C LYS A 91 4.40 13.30 -0.05
N ALA A 92 3.72 12.20 0.33
CA ALA A 92 3.08 12.08 1.64
C ALA A 92 4.06 12.28 2.80
N TYR A 93 5.24 11.63 2.75
CA TYR A 93 6.23 11.69 3.82
C TYR A 93 6.88 13.07 3.95
N ARG A 94 6.96 13.83 2.85
CA ARG A 94 7.40 15.23 2.85
C ARG A 94 6.29 16.23 3.26
N GLY A 95 5.06 15.77 3.46
CA GLY A 95 3.92 16.65 3.74
C GLY A 95 3.42 17.43 2.53
N GLU A 96 3.64 16.90 1.33
CA GLU A 96 3.23 17.49 0.04
C GLU A 96 1.86 16.99 -0.43
N LEU A 97 1.19 16.13 0.36
CA LEU A 97 -0.17 15.68 0.14
C LEU A 97 -1.08 16.12 1.30
N ASP A 98 -2.28 16.58 0.96
CA ASP A 98 -3.31 16.99 1.92
C ASP A 98 -4.05 15.80 2.58
#